data_AF-A0A2M8EY36-F1
#
_entry.id   AF-A0A2M8EY36-F1
#
_cell.length_a   1.000
_cell.length_b   1.000
_cell.length_c   1.000
_cell.angle_alpha   90.00
_cell.angle_beta   90.00
_cell.angle_gamma   90.00
#
_symmetry.space_group_name_H-M   'P 1'
#
loop_
_entity.id
_entity.type
_entity.pdbx_description
1 polymer ?
#
loop_
_entity_poly.entity_id
_entity_poly.type
_entity_poly.pdbx_seq_one_letter_code
_entity_poly.pdbx_strand_id
1 'polypeptide(L)'
;MEVKYLYYGSSDSHYTAGQFLSLRQYISDTWRYFSESDIGPRGHYHNGGIIEGLILCFAIVHGFKTYIKKHIIISPFNVFLCVGIVYIIFTLPITELLYLKWTLLGNIQHPWRMLTGYIIIPPILFAFLFEATHHKKVVLVIFIFAIAFFRFPQLYGKNYTDTPQKSFFETYDNLHGTHMNTVWMGEVRDYPFKKEKIEIIEGRGSISEQQILNSSRRFKINALTQVTLVDHTFYFPGWKTFIDGVEIPIQFQDPAQRGVITYQVPAGESEISTIFTRTKPRILGEIISIVSLTIIGLVIILRQRIKLFISHDTK
;
A
#
# COMPACT_ATOMS: atom_id res chain seq x y z
N MET A 1 8.31 8.87 1.50
CA MET A 1 8.77 10.25 1.26
C MET A 1 7.67 11.28 1.49
N GLU A 2 6.49 11.17 0.86
CA GLU A 2 5.36 12.07 1.11
C GLU A 2 4.70 11.85 2.48
N VAL A 3 4.81 10.63 3.02
CA VAL A 3 4.28 10.24 4.33
C VAL A 3 4.71 11.19 5.46
N LYS A 4 5.87 11.85 5.35
CA LYS A 4 6.35 12.86 6.32
C LYS A 4 5.43 14.08 6.45
N TYR A 5 4.56 14.32 5.47
CA TYR A 5 3.57 15.39 5.48
C TYR A 5 2.27 14.98 6.18
N LEU A 6 2.20 13.75 6.67
CA LEU A 6 1.09 13.20 7.45
C LEU A 6 1.55 12.94 8.88
N TYR A 7 0.63 12.97 9.85
CA TYR A 7 0.93 12.57 11.23
C TYR A 7 1.50 11.15 11.31
N TYR A 8 1.10 10.27 10.39
CA TYR A 8 1.71 8.95 10.28
C TYR A 8 3.24 9.07 10.10
N GLY A 9 3.74 9.95 9.23
CA GLY A 9 5.19 10.07 9.03
C GLY A 9 5.97 10.80 10.12
N SER A 10 5.34 11.23 11.22
CA SER A 10 6.05 11.87 12.34
C SER A 10 6.54 10.88 13.40
N SER A 11 6.16 9.59 13.33
CA SER A 11 6.73 8.57 14.22
C SER A 11 7.94 7.90 13.58
N ASP A 12 8.97 7.62 14.37
CA ASP A 12 10.18 6.91 13.94
C ASP A 12 9.94 5.40 13.74
N SER A 13 8.86 4.87 14.33
CA SER A 13 8.46 3.47 14.21
C SER A 13 6.94 3.34 14.24
N HIS A 14 6.43 2.43 13.41
CA HIS A 14 5.02 2.01 13.37
C HIS A 14 4.84 0.57 13.84
N TYR A 15 5.93 -0.08 14.22
CA TYR A 15 5.94 -1.48 14.63
C TYR A 15 5.09 -1.67 15.89
N THR A 16 4.17 -2.62 15.83
CA THR A 16 3.34 -3.05 16.97
C THR A 16 3.90 -4.35 17.53
N ALA A 17 4.43 -4.30 18.74
CA ALA A 17 5.00 -5.46 19.42
C ALA A 17 3.98 -6.58 19.65
N GLY A 18 4.46 -7.83 19.71
CA GLY A 18 3.63 -9.00 20.02
C GLY A 18 2.76 -9.52 18.86
N GLN A 19 2.90 -8.99 17.65
CA GLN A 19 2.10 -9.33 16.47
C GLN A 19 2.82 -10.31 15.51
N PHE A 20 3.68 -11.18 16.04
CA PHE A 20 4.37 -12.22 15.26
C PHE A 20 3.54 -13.50 15.12
N LEU A 21 3.91 -14.32 14.15
CA LEU A 21 3.34 -15.65 13.95
C LEU A 21 4.09 -16.70 14.78
N SER A 22 3.43 -17.83 15.02
CA SER A 22 4.09 -19.06 15.42
C SER A 22 4.16 -20.04 14.25
N LEU A 23 4.97 -21.08 14.37
CA LEU A 23 5.06 -22.13 13.35
C LEU A 23 3.74 -22.87 13.12
N ARG A 24 2.84 -22.89 14.12
CA ARG A 24 1.52 -23.52 14.01
C ARG A 24 0.66 -22.87 12.92
N GLN A 25 0.75 -21.55 12.74
CA GLN A 25 -0.01 -20.82 11.72
C GLN A 25 0.34 -21.25 10.28
N TYR A 26 1.52 -21.83 10.05
CA TYR A 26 1.93 -22.32 8.73
C TYR A 26 1.37 -23.70 8.37
N ILE A 27 0.83 -24.43 9.35
CA ILE A 27 0.26 -25.78 9.18
C ILE A 27 -1.19 -25.85 9.66
N SER A 28 -1.79 -24.70 9.98
CA SER A 28 -3.15 -24.59 10.49
C SER A 28 -3.92 -23.53 9.74
N ASP A 29 -5.17 -23.82 9.43
CA ASP A 29 -6.05 -22.89 8.75
C ASP A 29 -6.77 -21.93 9.73
N THR A 30 -6.65 -22.13 11.05
CA THR A 30 -7.28 -21.29 12.08
C THR A 30 -6.36 -20.14 12.47
N TRP A 31 -6.65 -18.95 11.95
CA TRP A 31 -5.94 -17.71 12.29
C TRP A 31 -6.86 -16.80 13.09
N ARG A 32 -6.30 -16.15 14.11
CA ARG A 32 -6.96 -15.15 14.94
C ARG A 32 -6.48 -13.78 14.49
N TYR A 33 -7.39 -12.81 14.39
CA TYR A 33 -7.04 -11.48 13.87
C TYR A 33 -6.47 -10.58 14.96
N PHE A 34 -7.29 -10.16 15.92
CA PHE A 34 -6.85 -9.23 16.97
C PHE A 34 -6.95 -9.82 18.38
N SER A 35 -8.03 -10.54 18.69
CA SER A 35 -8.21 -11.22 19.97
C SER A 35 -8.28 -12.74 19.80
N GLU A 36 -8.15 -13.47 20.90
CA GLU A 36 -8.31 -14.93 20.89
C GLU A 36 -9.69 -15.43 20.44
N SER A 37 -10.71 -14.58 20.60
CA SER A 37 -12.09 -14.83 20.20
C SER A 37 -12.42 -14.29 18.80
N ASP A 38 -11.56 -13.46 18.22
CA ASP A 38 -11.73 -12.88 16.90
C ASP A 38 -11.21 -13.83 15.81
N ILE A 39 -12.01 -14.85 15.53
CA ILE A 39 -11.82 -15.75 14.39
C ILE A 39 -12.26 -14.98 13.13
N GLY A 40 -11.39 -14.10 12.65
CA GLY A 40 -11.65 -13.32 11.45
C GLY A 40 -11.88 -14.25 10.24
N PRO A 41 -12.91 -14.01 9.40
CA PRO A 41 -13.00 -14.70 8.12
C PRO A 41 -11.74 -14.38 7.30
N ARG A 42 -11.21 -15.37 6.57
CA ARG A 42 -9.97 -15.23 5.77
C ARG A 42 -9.98 -14.06 4.78
N GLY A 43 -11.13 -13.45 4.49
CA GLY A 43 -11.25 -12.33 3.55
C GLY A 43 -10.49 -11.06 3.95
N HIS A 44 -10.03 -10.92 5.20
CA HIS A 44 -9.38 -9.68 5.65
C HIS A 44 -7.85 -9.68 5.57
N TYR A 45 -7.18 -10.84 5.46
CA TYR A 45 -5.73 -10.93 5.39
C TYR A 45 -5.26 -12.28 4.83
N HIS A 46 -4.12 -12.27 4.15
CA HIS A 46 -3.55 -13.46 3.50
C HIS A 46 -3.03 -14.44 4.55
N ASN A 47 -3.65 -15.62 4.61
CA ASN A 47 -3.25 -16.68 5.53
C ASN A 47 -2.50 -17.79 4.80
N GLY A 48 -1.38 -18.21 5.38
CA GLY A 48 -0.85 -19.55 5.11
C GLY A 48 -1.84 -20.62 5.58
N GLY A 49 -1.59 -21.86 5.19
CA GLY A 49 -2.44 -22.97 5.59
C GLY A 49 -1.77 -24.32 5.39
N ILE A 50 -2.53 -25.37 5.69
CA ILE A 50 -1.98 -26.73 5.67
C ILE A 50 -1.39 -27.13 4.32
N ILE A 51 -2.00 -26.68 3.20
CA ILE A 51 -1.53 -26.98 1.85
C ILE A 51 -0.18 -26.31 1.59
N GLU A 52 -0.06 -25.02 1.86
CA GLU A 52 1.17 -24.25 1.65
C GLU A 52 2.29 -24.75 2.56
N GLY A 53 1.97 -25.06 3.81
CA GLY A 53 2.90 -25.65 4.77
C GLY A 53 3.43 -27.01 4.31
N LEU A 54 2.55 -27.89 3.83
CA LEU A 54 2.96 -29.19 3.29
C LEU A 54 3.86 -29.05 2.05
N ILE A 55 3.51 -28.16 1.12
CA ILE A 55 4.34 -27.88 -0.06
C ILE A 55 5.74 -27.44 0.38
N LEU A 56 5.83 -26.52 1.35
CA LEU A 56 7.11 -26.05 1.84
C LEU A 56 7.90 -27.16 2.53
N CYS A 57 7.27 -27.97 3.39
CA CYS A 57 7.91 -29.12 4.03
C CYS A 57 8.48 -30.09 2.97
N PHE A 58 7.70 -30.43 1.94
CA PHE A 58 8.18 -31.26 0.84
C PHE A 58 9.30 -30.58 0.05
N ALA A 59 9.22 -29.28 -0.17
CA ALA A 59 10.25 -28.52 -0.86
C ALA A 59 11.59 -28.52 -0.09
N ILE A 60 11.54 -28.37 1.24
CA ILE A 60 12.72 -28.46 2.11
C ILE A 60 13.36 -29.84 2.01
N VAL A 61 12.57 -30.92 2.13
CA VAL A 61 13.06 -32.30 2.03
C VAL A 61 13.66 -32.57 0.64
N HIS A 62 12.98 -32.13 -0.43
CA HIS A 62 13.46 -32.28 -1.80
C HIS A 62 14.76 -31.51 -2.04
N GLY A 63 14.85 -30.27 -1.57
CA GLY A 63 16.04 -29.43 -1.66
C GLY A 63 17.24 -30.06 -0.95
N PHE A 64 17.04 -30.54 0.29
CA PHE A 64 18.08 -31.21 1.07
C PHE A 64 18.57 -32.50 0.39
N LYS A 65 17.66 -33.33 -0.12
CA LYS A 65 18.01 -34.55 -0.88
C LYS A 65 18.79 -34.24 -2.15
N THR A 66 18.40 -33.19 -2.86
CA THR A 66 19.09 -32.75 -4.09
C THR A 66 20.48 -32.21 -3.80
N TYR A 67 20.62 -31.44 -2.72
CA TYR A 67 21.91 -30.96 -2.24
C TYR A 67 22.86 -32.11 -1.88
N ILE A 68 22.41 -33.08 -1.08
CA ILE A 68 23.23 -34.26 -0.71
C ILE A 68 23.66 -35.06 -1.96
N LYS A 69 22.76 -35.26 -2.92
CA LYS A 69 23.04 -36.12 -4.08
C LYS A 69 23.86 -35.45 -5.17
N LYS A 70 23.66 -34.15 -5.40
CA LYS A 70 24.20 -33.44 -6.57
C LYS A 70 25.11 -32.27 -6.23
N HIS A 71 25.23 -31.91 -4.95
CA HIS A 71 25.92 -30.71 -4.48
C HIS A 71 25.50 -29.41 -5.20
N ILE A 72 24.28 -29.37 -5.76
CA ILE A 72 23.74 -28.18 -6.43
C ILE A 72 23.20 -27.22 -5.37
N ILE A 73 23.91 -26.11 -5.18
CA ILE A 73 23.54 -25.07 -4.21
C ILE A 73 22.64 -24.03 -4.86
N ILE A 74 22.99 -23.56 -6.07
CA ILE A 74 22.30 -22.45 -6.74
C ILE A 74 21.45 -22.99 -7.88
N SER A 75 20.14 -23.04 -7.67
CA SER A 75 19.12 -23.34 -8.68
C SER A 75 17.89 -22.45 -8.45
N PRO A 76 17.05 -22.18 -9.47
CA PRO A 76 15.83 -21.39 -9.27
C PRO A 76 14.97 -21.92 -8.11
N PHE A 77 14.83 -23.24 -8.01
CA PHE A 77 14.14 -23.90 -6.91
C PHE A 77 14.74 -23.55 -5.54
N ASN A 78 16.05 -23.70 -5.36
CA ASN A 78 16.72 -23.39 -4.09
C ASN A 78 16.66 -21.89 -3.74
N VAL A 79 16.69 -21.01 -4.74
CA VAL A 79 16.52 -19.56 -4.54
C VAL A 79 15.13 -19.26 -4.00
N PHE A 80 14.07 -19.77 -4.63
CA PHE A 80 12.70 -19.56 -4.13
C PHE A 80 12.47 -20.22 -2.78
N LEU A 81 13.09 -21.38 -2.52
CA LEU A 81 13.04 -22.02 -1.20
C LEU A 81 13.69 -21.15 -0.14
N CYS A 82 14.86 -20.59 -0.42
CA CYS A 82 15.55 -19.66 0.47
C CYS A 82 14.71 -18.40 0.72
N VAL A 83 14.15 -17.79 -0.33
CA VAL A 83 13.25 -16.63 -0.20
C VAL A 83 12.04 -16.95 0.68
N GLY A 84 11.42 -18.13 0.51
CA GLY A 84 10.32 -18.59 1.38
C GLY A 84 10.70 -18.70 2.85
N ILE A 85 11.86 -19.32 3.13
CA ILE A 85 12.39 -19.45 4.48
C ILE A 85 12.67 -18.07 5.10
N VAL A 86 13.26 -17.16 4.32
CA VAL A 86 13.53 -15.78 4.76
C VAL A 86 12.23 -15.08 5.14
N TYR A 87 11.19 -15.13 4.29
CA TYR A 87 9.89 -14.56 4.64
C TYR A 87 9.32 -15.15 5.93
N ILE A 88 9.39 -16.46 6.12
CA ILE A 88 8.94 -17.11 7.36
C ILE A 88 9.71 -16.57 8.56
N ILE A 89 11.04 -16.52 8.48
CA ILE A 89 11.87 -16.00 9.58
C ILE A 89 11.45 -14.57 9.96
N PHE A 90 11.19 -13.71 8.96
CA PHE A 90 10.73 -12.33 9.20
C PHE A 90 9.32 -12.22 9.78
N THR A 91 8.54 -13.31 9.82
CA THR A 91 7.26 -13.37 10.54
C THR A 91 7.36 -13.97 11.94
N LEU A 92 8.54 -14.45 12.35
CA LEU A 92 8.76 -15.07 13.65
C LEU A 92 9.40 -14.09 14.65
N PRO A 93 9.16 -14.28 15.97
CA PRO A 93 9.66 -13.38 17.02
C PRO A 93 11.19 -13.20 17.01
N ILE A 94 11.94 -14.14 16.45
CA ILE A 94 13.41 -14.07 16.33
C ILE A 94 13.90 -12.82 15.57
N THR A 95 13.02 -12.19 14.76
CA THR A 95 13.36 -10.99 13.99
C THR A 95 12.92 -9.68 14.65
N GLU A 96 12.36 -9.70 15.87
CA GLU A 96 11.85 -8.50 16.55
C GLU A 96 12.88 -7.36 16.65
N LEU A 97 14.13 -7.69 16.99
CA LEU A 97 15.19 -6.70 17.08
C LEU A 97 15.40 -5.94 15.76
N LEU A 98 15.18 -6.60 14.62
CA LEU A 98 15.30 -5.98 13.30
C LEU A 98 14.15 -4.98 13.05
N TYR A 99 12.92 -5.32 13.45
CA TYR A 99 11.78 -4.41 13.36
C TYR A 99 11.92 -3.19 14.29
N LEU A 100 12.52 -3.37 15.46
CA LEU A 100 12.74 -2.28 16.42
C LEU A 100 13.87 -1.32 16.00
N LYS A 101 14.93 -1.84 15.36
CA LYS A 101 16.13 -1.04 15.06
C LYS A 101 16.20 -0.53 13.63
N TRP A 102 15.61 -1.23 12.68
CA TRP A 102 15.73 -0.88 11.27
C TRP A 102 14.46 -0.18 10.78
N THR A 103 14.55 1.12 10.49
CA THR A 103 13.42 1.98 10.08
C THR A 103 12.58 1.39 8.94
N LEU A 104 13.20 0.70 7.98
CA LEU A 104 12.46 0.07 6.88
C LEU A 104 11.51 -1.02 7.37
N LEU A 105 11.97 -1.86 8.30
CA LEU A 105 11.13 -2.90 8.92
C LEU A 105 10.21 -2.31 9.99
N GLY A 106 10.64 -1.29 10.74
CA GLY A 106 9.82 -0.58 11.72
C GLY A 106 8.59 0.11 11.12
N ASN A 107 8.60 0.40 9.81
CA ASN A 107 7.43 0.89 9.08
C ASN A 107 6.43 -0.21 8.69
N ILE A 108 6.78 -1.48 8.89
CA ILE A 108 5.86 -2.60 8.73
C ILE A 108 5.16 -2.81 10.06
N GLN A 109 3.95 -2.24 10.17
CA GLN A 109 3.18 -2.20 11.41
C GLN A 109 3.04 -3.56 12.10
N HIS A 110 2.81 -4.62 11.32
CA HIS A 110 2.71 -5.99 11.83
C HIS A 110 3.59 -6.96 11.02
N PRO A 111 4.48 -7.75 11.65
CA PRO A 111 5.36 -8.68 10.96
C PRO A 111 4.64 -9.71 10.08
N TRP A 112 3.42 -10.12 10.46
CA TRP A 112 2.62 -11.04 9.63
C TRP A 112 2.30 -10.49 8.24
N ARG A 113 2.43 -9.17 7.99
CA ARG A 113 2.29 -8.59 6.63
C ARG A 113 3.32 -9.13 5.63
N MET A 114 4.44 -9.68 6.12
CA MET A 114 5.43 -10.38 5.28
C MET A 114 4.87 -11.62 4.58
N LEU A 115 3.73 -12.15 5.02
CA LEU A 115 3.01 -13.23 4.32
C LEU A 115 2.60 -12.85 2.90
N THR A 116 2.43 -11.55 2.62
CA THR A 116 2.15 -11.04 1.28
C THR A 116 3.24 -11.44 0.28
N GLY A 117 4.50 -11.50 0.73
CA GLY A 117 5.60 -12.02 -0.09
C GLY A 117 5.67 -13.55 -0.08
N TYR A 118 5.33 -14.18 1.04
CA TYR A 118 5.29 -15.65 1.16
C TYR A 118 4.24 -16.30 0.24
N ILE A 119 3.09 -15.66 0.01
CA ILE A 119 1.94 -16.29 -0.68
C ILE A 119 2.26 -16.84 -2.07
N ILE A 120 3.19 -16.21 -2.79
CA ILE A 120 3.59 -16.65 -4.14
C ILE A 120 4.60 -17.79 -4.11
N ILE A 121 5.25 -18.05 -2.96
CA ILE A 121 6.35 -19.01 -2.86
C ILE A 121 5.86 -20.46 -2.93
N PRO A 122 4.86 -20.92 -2.14
CA PRO A 122 4.37 -22.30 -2.24
C PRO A 122 3.89 -22.68 -3.65
N PRO A 123 3.09 -21.88 -4.38
CA PRO A 123 2.71 -22.21 -5.75
C PRO A 123 3.89 -22.39 -6.70
N ILE A 124 4.92 -21.53 -6.59
CA ILE A 124 6.15 -21.64 -7.40
C ILE A 124 6.92 -22.91 -7.05
N LEU A 125 7.10 -23.20 -5.75
CA LEU A 125 7.77 -24.42 -5.30
C LEU A 125 7.01 -25.67 -5.72
N PHE A 126 5.67 -25.64 -5.65
CA PHE A 126 4.82 -26.71 -6.13
C PHE A 126 5.02 -26.97 -7.62
N ALA A 127 5.14 -25.93 -8.46
CA ALA A 127 5.38 -26.10 -9.89
C ALA A 127 6.68 -26.87 -10.17
N PHE A 128 7.78 -26.55 -9.46
CA PHE A 128 9.04 -27.29 -9.57
C PHE A 128 8.92 -28.74 -9.08
N LEU A 129 8.25 -28.97 -7.94
CA LEU A 129 8.04 -30.33 -7.40
C LEU A 129 7.15 -31.16 -8.33
N PHE A 130 6.14 -30.53 -8.92
CA PHE A 130 5.24 -31.14 -9.89
C PHE A 130 5.97 -31.54 -11.17
N GLU A 131 6.87 -30.68 -11.67
CA GLU A 131 7.67 -30.96 -12.86
C GLU A 131 8.61 -32.16 -12.65
N ALA A 132 9.14 -32.32 -11.44
CA ALA A 132 9.98 -33.45 -11.05
C ALA A 132 9.22 -34.77 -10.87
N THR A 133 7.88 -34.76 -10.90
CA THR A 133 7.07 -35.96 -10.68
C THR A 133 6.71 -36.67 -11.98
N HIS A 134 6.76 -38.01 -11.97
CA HIS A 134 6.45 -38.85 -13.14
C HIS A 134 4.94 -38.89 -13.45
N HIS A 135 4.09 -39.02 -12.42
CA HIS A 135 2.63 -39.18 -12.57
C HIS A 135 1.88 -37.84 -12.53
N LYS A 136 2.25 -36.89 -13.40
CA LYS A 136 1.75 -35.51 -13.40
C LYS A 136 0.21 -35.41 -13.36
N LYS A 137 -0.52 -36.15 -14.20
CA LYS A 137 -1.99 -36.11 -14.23
C LYS A 137 -2.62 -36.50 -12.90
N VAL A 138 -2.14 -37.58 -12.28
CA VAL A 138 -2.68 -38.08 -11.00
C VAL A 138 -2.41 -37.09 -9.88
N VAL A 139 -1.18 -36.58 -9.78
CA VAL A 139 -0.83 -35.56 -8.78
C VAL A 139 -1.67 -34.30 -8.93
N LEU A 140 -1.89 -33.84 -10.17
CA LEU A 140 -2.71 -32.66 -10.42
C LEU A 140 -4.16 -32.88 -9.97
N VAL A 141 -4.76 -34.02 -10.31
CA VAL A 141 -6.13 -34.37 -9.90
C VAL A 141 -6.24 -34.42 -8.38
N ILE A 142 -5.33 -35.13 -7.71
CA ILE A 142 -5.30 -35.21 -6.23
C ILE A 142 -5.16 -33.81 -5.62
N PHE A 143 -4.28 -32.98 -6.17
CA PHE A 143 -4.04 -31.63 -5.66
C PHE A 143 -5.26 -30.72 -5.83
N ILE A 144 -5.96 -30.80 -6.97
CA ILE A 144 -7.22 -30.08 -7.21
C ILE A 144 -8.27 -30.51 -6.18
N PHE A 145 -8.45 -31.81 -5.96
CA PHE A 145 -9.40 -32.32 -4.97
C PHE A 145 -9.01 -31.90 -3.55
N ALA A 146 -7.72 -31.91 -3.21
CA ALA A 146 -7.24 -31.43 -1.92
C ALA A 146 -7.54 -29.93 -1.72
N ILE A 147 -7.26 -29.09 -2.73
CA ILE A 147 -7.62 -27.67 -2.68
C ILE A 147 -9.13 -27.51 -2.50
N ALA A 148 -9.94 -28.19 -3.31
CA ALA A 148 -11.39 -28.09 -3.21
C ALA A 148 -11.88 -28.48 -1.80
N PHE A 149 -11.39 -29.58 -1.26
CA PHE A 149 -11.76 -30.06 0.07
C PHE A 149 -11.39 -29.09 1.20
N PHE A 150 -10.15 -28.58 1.22
CA PHE A 150 -9.69 -27.70 2.30
C PHE A 150 -10.13 -26.24 2.14
N ARG A 151 -10.36 -25.77 0.89
CA ARG A 151 -10.61 -24.35 0.61
C ARG A 151 -12.07 -24.01 0.37
N PHE A 152 -12.88 -24.88 -0.25
CA PHE A 152 -14.27 -24.54 -0.54
C PHE A 152 -15.11 -24.27 0.72
N PRO A 153 -14.98 -25.02 1.83
CA PRO A 153 -15.70 -24.71 3.06
C PRO A 153 -15.40 -23.30 3.58
N GLN A 154 -14.23 -22.73 3.27
CA GLN A 154 -13.83 -21.39 3.69
C GLN A 154 -14.48 -20.28 2.85
N LEU A 155 -15.00 -20.60 1.67
CA LEU A 155 -15.78 -19.68 0.84
C LEU A 155 -17.21 -19.52 1.38
N TYR A 156 -17.66 -20.46 2.22
CA TYR A 156 -18.97 -20.38 2.86
C TYR A 156 -18.91 -19.43 4.04
N GLY A 157 -19.32 -18.18 3.81
CA GLY A 157 -19.50 -17.24 4.90
C GLY A 157 -20.91 -17.34 5.50
N LYS A 158 -20.97 -17.71 6.78
CA LYS A 158 -22.19 -17.76 7.57
C LYS A 158 -22.34 -16.46 8.35
N ASN A 159 -23.56 -15.94 8.45
CA ASN A 159 -23.91 -14.74 9.23
C ASN A 159 -23.29 -13.42 8.72
N TYR A 160 -23.13 -13.23 7.41
CA TYR A 160 -22.84 -11.89 6.89
C TYR A 160 -23.99 -10.94 7.24
N THR A 161 -23.66 -9.84 7.90
CA THR A 161 -24.58 -8.74 8.16
C THR A 161 -24.50 -7.74 7.02
N ASP A 162 -25.60 -7.55 6.31
CA ASP A 162 -25.70 -6.47 5.33
C ASP A 162 -25.63 -5.13 6.07
N THR A 163 -24.56 -4.38 5.81
CA THR A 163 -24.28 -3.11 6.48
C THR A 163 -24.32 -2.02 5.42
N PRO A 164 -25.24 -1.04 5.52
CA PRO A 164 -25.37 0.00 4.51
C PRO A 164 -24.05 0.74 4.29
N GLN A 165 -23.60 0.89 3.04
CA GLN A 165 -22.30 1.48 2.72
C GLN A 165 -22.08 2.86 3.37
N LYS A 166 -23.16 3.62 3.52
CA LYS A 166 -23.19 4.94 4.17
C LYS A 166 -22.61 4.93 5.59
N SER A 167 -22.79 3.86 6.36
CA SER A 167 -22.27 3.77 7.74
C SER A 167 -20.73 3.73 7.80
N PHE A 168 -20.06 3.36 6.71
CA PHE A 168 -18.59 3.38 6.62
C PHE A 168 -18.03 4.73 6.17
N PHE A 169 -18.87 5.60 5.60
CA PHE A 169 -18.46 6.92 5.10
C PHE A 169 -18.83 8.07 6.04
N GLU A 170 -19.77 7.86 6.95
CA GLU A 170 -20.25 8.89 7.91
C GLU A 170 -19.70 8.70 9.34
N THR A 171 -18.63 7.93 9.51
CA THR A 171 -17.96 7.86 10.81
C THR A 171 -17.25 9.18 11.10
N TYR A 172 -17.67 9.87 12.16
CA TYR A 172 -17.08 11.14 12.62
C TYR A 172 -15.59 11.02 12.96
N ASP A 173 -15.15 9.83 13.39
CA ASP A 173 -13.77 9.55 13.75
C ASP A 173 -13.37 8.16 13.23
N ASN A 174 -12.21 8.11 12.58
CA ASN A 174 -11.56 6.89 12.18
C ASN A 174 -10.08 7.04 12.54
N LEU A 175 -9.57 6.16 13.40
CA LEU A 175 -8.17 6.17 13.85
C LEU A 175 -7.20 6.24 12.66
N HIS A 176 -7.49 5.51 11.58
CA HIS A 176 -6.69 5.57 10.35
C HIS A 176 -6.79 6.93 9.65
N GLY A 177 -7.99 7.54 9.64
CA GLY A 177 -8.19 8.88 9.10
C GLY A 177 -7.38 9.93 9.87
N THR A 178 -7.37 9.84 11.20
CA THR A 178 -6.66 10.79 12.07
C THR A 178 -5.14 10.70 11.89
N HIS A 179 -4.55 9.51 11.73
CA HIS A 179 -3.12 9.39 11.45
C HIS A 179 -2.73 9.73 10.01
N MET A 180 -3.62 9.50 9.04
CA MET A 180 -3.39 9.80 7.62
C MET A 180 -3.73 11.24 7.23
N ASN A 181 -3.95 12.09 8.22
CA ASN A 181 -4.17 13.51 8.08
C ASN A 181 -2.86 14.29 8.06
N THR A 182 -2.91 15.52 7.54
CA THR A 182 -1.73 16.34 7.27
C THR A 182 -1.15 16.95 8.54
N VAL A 183 0.17 17.14 8.63
CA VAL A 183 0.82 17.67 9.85
C VAL A 183 0.46 19.14 10.18
N TRP A 184 -0.22 19.85 9.29
CA TRP A 184 -0.57 21.26 9.47
C TRP A 184 -1.94 21.50 10.10
N MET A 185 -2.79 20.48 10.16
CA MET A 185 -4.10 20.63 10.81
C MET A 185 -4.01 20.58 12.33
N GLY A 186 -5.13 20.87 13.00
CA GLY A 186 -5.34 20.65 14.43
C GLY A 186 -6.00 19.29 14.68
N GLU A 187 -6.69 19.16 15.80
CA GLU A 187 -7.45 17.94 16.07
C GLU A 187 -8.62 17.84 15.09
N VAL A 188 -8.87 16.63 14.55
CA VAL A 188 -9.93 16.39 13.55
C VAL A 188 -11.29 16.89 14.04
N ARG A 189 -11.53 16.78 15.35
CA ARG A 189 -12.79 17.13 16.01
C ARG A 189 -13.05 18.63 16.10
N ASP A 190 -12.01 19.45 15.93
CA ASP A 190 -12.12 20.92 15.97
C ASP A 190 -12.70 21.48 14.68
N TYR A 191 -12.75 20.69 13.60
CA TYR A 191 -13.23 21.12 12.29
C TYR A 191 -14.73 20.81 12.14
N PRO A 192 -15.58 21.81 11.92
CA PRO A 192 -17.00 21.58 11.69
C PRO A 192 -17.23 20.89 10.34
N PHE A 193 -18.31 20.12 10.23
CA PHE A 193 -18.76 19.61 8.95
C PHE A 193 -19.13 20.77 8.02
N LYS A 194 -18.52 20.80 6.84
CA LYS A 194 -18.72 21.84 5.82
C LYS A 194 -19.26 21.21 4.54
N LYS A 195 -20.51 21.56 4.20
CA LYS A 195 -21.16 21.11 2.97
C LYS A 195 -20.54 21.77 1.74
N GLU A 196 -20.31 23.08 1.81
CA GLU A 196 -19.70 23.85 0.73
C GLU A 196 -18.18 23.77 0.81
N LYS A 197 -17.55 23.48 -0.33
CA LYS A 197 -16.10 23.31 -0.38
C LYS A 197 -15.36 24.64 -0.32
N ILE A 198 -15.91 25.67 -0.95
CA ILE A 198 -15.34 27.03 -1.03
C ILE A 198 -16.31 28.00 -0.35
N GLU A 199 -15.79 28.87 0.52
CA GLU A 199 -16.58 29.85 1.26
C GLU A 199 -15.83 31.19 1.36
N ILE A 200 -16.55 32.31 1.29
CA ILE A 200 -16.00 33.64 1.59
C ILE A 200 -16.09 33.83 3.10
N ILE A 201 -14.94 33.92 3.78
CA ILE A 201 -14.87 34.10 5.23
C ILE A 201 -14.71 35.58 5.63
N GLU A 202 -14.19 36.41 4.73
CA GLU A 202 -14.08 37.86 4.92
C GLU A 202 -14.32 38.59 3.59
N GLY A 203 -14.87 39.81 3.68
CA GLY A 203 -15.21 40.63 2.51
C GLY A 203 -16.59 40.33 1.93
N ARG A 204 -16.92 40.94 0.78
CA ARG A 204 -18.20 40.77 0.09
C ARG A 204 -17.99 40.40 -1.36
N GLY A 205 -18.67 39.35 -1.81
CA GLY A 205 -18.64 38.88 -3.19
C GLY A 205 -19.60 37.71 -3.41
N SER A 206 -19.64 37.19 -4.62
CA SER A 206 -20.43 36.01 -4.99
C SER A 206 -19.59 35.04 -5.81
N ILE A 207 -19.77 33.75 -5.53
CA ILE A 207 -19.10 32.66 -6.25
C ILE A 207 -20.10 32.04 -7.23
N SER A 208 -19.65 31.78 -8.46
CA SER A 208 -20.45 31.17 -9.52
C SER A 208 -19.62 30.15 -10.32
N GLU A 209 -20.29 29.36 -11.16
CA GLU A 209 -19.65 28.42 -12.10
C GLU A 209 -18.64 27.47 -11.43
N GLN A 210 -19.01 26.90 -10.28
CA GLN A 210 -18.11 26.01 -9.54
C GLN A 210 -17.98 24.64 -10.20
N GLN A 211 -16.74 24.23 -10.45
CA GLN A 211 -16.34 22.88 -10.80
C GLN A 211 -15.38 22.36 -9.73
N ILE A 212 -15.88 21.49 -8.85
CA ILE A 212 -15.11 20.90 -7.75
C ILE A 212 -14.80 19.44 -8.07
N LEU A 213 -13.51 19.15 -8.27
CA LEU A 213 -12.97 17.81 -8.41
C LEU A 213 -11.99 17.52 -7.26
N ASN A 214 -11.61 16.25 -7.09
CA ASN A 214 -10.73 15.83 -5.99
C ASN A 214 -9.39 16.57 -5.99
N SER A 215 -8.78 16.76 -7.17
CA SER A 215 -7.45 17.37 -7.35
C SER A 215 -7.48 18.76 -7.99
N SER A 216 -8.66 19.32 -8.25
CA SER A 216 -8.79 20.65 -8.88
C SER A 216 -10.13 21.29 -8.56
N ARG A 217 -10.11 22.61 -8.43
CA ARG A 217 -11.29 23.46 -8.21
C ARG A 217 -11.17 24.61 -9.17
N ARG A 218 -12.27 24.95 -9.83
CA ARG A 218 -12.37 26.11 -10.69
C ARG A 218 -13.70 26.79 -10.43
N PHE A 219 -13.69 28.11 -10.29
CA PHE A 219 -14.91 28.89 -10.10
C PHE A 219 -14.65 30.33 -10.50
N LYS A 220 -15.73 31.05 -10.81
CA LYS A 220 -15.68 32.50 -10.99
C LYS A 220 -16.11 33.19 -9.70
N ILE A 221 -15.47 34.31 -9.40
CA ILE A 221 -15.84 35.16 -8.29
C ILE A 221 -16.05 36.59 -8.76
N ASN A 222 -17.15 37.20 -8.33
CA ASN A 222 -17.36 38.64 -8.41
C ASN A 222 -17.20 39.21 -7.00
N ALA A 223 -16.03 39.79 -6.73
CA ALA A 223 -15.64 40.31 -5.43
C ALA A 223 -15.90 41.83 -5.38
N LEU A 224 -16.86 42.26 -4.55
CA LEU A 224 -17.19 43.68 -4.36
C LEU A 224 -16.13 44.41 -3.52
N THR A 225 -15.47 43.68 -2.63
CA THR A 225 -14.29 44.11 -1.88
C THR A 225 -13.19 43.08 -2.06
N GLN A 226 -11.99 43.34 -1.54
CA GLN A 226 -11.07 42.24 -1.30
C GLN A 226 -11.77 41.19 -0.43
N VAL A 227 -11.64 39.91 -0.82
CA VAL A 227 -12.26 38.78 -0.12
C VAL A 227 -11.20 37.79 0.32
N THR A 228 -11.40 37.21 1.50
CA THR A 228 -10.64 36.05 1.96
C THR A 228 -11.50 34.82 1.73
N LEU A 229 -10.99 33.88 0.94
CA LEU A 229 -11.64 32.61 0.66
C LEU A 229 -11.00 31.50 1.49
N VAL A 230 -11.84 30.58 1.94
CA VAL A 230 -11.42 29.28 2.47
C VAL A 230 -11.83 28.19 1.49
N ASP A 231 -10.91 27.30 1.20
CA ASP A 231 -11.15 26.01 0.56
C ASP A 231 -10.99 24.94 1.63
N HIS A 232 -12.09 24.27 2.01
CA HIS A 232 -12.18 23.25 3.07
C HIS A 232 -11.44 21.94 2.71
N THR A 233 -10.22 22.05 2.23
CA THR A 233 -9.25 21.01 1.95
C THR A 233 -8.07 21.21 2.88
N PHE A 234 -7.67 20.14 3.57
CA PHE A 234 -6.43 20.16 4.32
C PHE A 234 -5.24 20.34 3.38
N TYR A 235 -4.40 21.30 3.72
CA TYR A 235 -3.22 21.63 2.96
C TYR A 235 -2.27 20.45 2.90
N PHE A 236 -1.84 20.15 1.68
CA PHE A 236 -0.80 19.20 1.37
C PHE A 236 0.17 19.82 0.36
N PRO A 237 1.49 19.61 0.47
CA PRO A 237 2.43 20.19 -0.47
C PRO A 237 2.09 19.79 -1.90
N GLY A 238 1.99 20.76 -2.80
CA GLY A 238 1.58 20.56 -4.19
C GLY A 238 0.32 21.31 -4.58
N TRP A 239 -0.52 21.71 -3.62
CA TRP A 239 -1.62 22.64 -3.90
C TRP A 239 -1.08 24.00 -4.33
N LYS A 240 -1.67 24.53 -5.40
CA LYS A 240 -1.40 25.87 -5.94
C LYS A 240 -2.72 26.52 -6.30
N THR A 241 -2.84 27.82 -6.06
CA THR A 241 -4.00 28.62 -6.46
C THR A 241 -3.59 29.68 -7.45
N PHE A 242 -4.45 29.94 -8.43
CA PHE A 242 -4.24 30.90 -9.50
C PHE A 242 -5.45 31.82 -9.60
N ILE A 243 -5.20 33.11 -9.82
CA ILE A 243 -6.20 34.11 -10.22
C ILE A 243 -5.90 34.46 -11.67
N ASP A 244 -6.86 34.21 -12.57
CA ASP A 244 -6.73 34.53 -14.01
C ASP A 244 -5.44 33.95 -14.64
N GLY A 245 -5.03 32.77 -14.16
CA GLY A 245 -3.83 32.06 -14.60
C GLY A 245 -2.53 32.45 -13.89
N VAL A 246 -2.54 33.46 -13.02
CA VAL A 246 -1.36 33.89 -12.25
C VAL A 246 -1.35 33.24 -10.87
N GLU A 247 -0.25 32.55 -10.52
CA GLU A 247 -0.11 31.87 -9.23
C GLU A 247 -0.10 32.88 -8.07
N ILE A 248 -0.94 32.62 -7.07
CA ILE A 248 -1.01 33.39 -5.83
C ILE A 248 -0.58 32.53 -4.65
N PRO A 249 -0.03 33.14 -3.58
CA PRO A 249 0.28 32.41 -2.37
C PRO A 249 -0.99 31.87 -1.70
N ILE A 250 -0.88 30.67 -1.15
CA ILE A 250 -1.87 30.08 -0.25
C ILE A 250 -1.38 30.23 1.19
N GLN A 251 -2.32 30.44 2.10
CA GLN A 251 -2.11 30.40 3.54
C GLN A 251 -2.78 29.14 4.11
N PHE A 252 -2.19 28.56 5.14
CA PHE A 252 -2.70 27.37 5.84
C PHE A 252 -2.23 27.30 7.30
N GLN A 253 -1.54 28.33 7.79
CA GLN A 253 -1.04 28.41 9.17
C GLN A 253 -1.81 29.43 10.01
N ASP A 254 -2.85 30.05 9.46
CA ASP A 254 -3.74 30.93 10.22
C ASP A 254 -4.39 30.13 11.36
N PRO A 255 -4.25 30.54 12.63
CA PRO A 255 -4.89 29.88 13.76
C PRO A 255 -6.42 29.72 13.61
N ALA A 256 -7.09 30.67 12.95
CA ALA A 256 -8.53 30.61 12.74
C ALA A 256 -8.95 29.58 11.68
N GLN A 257 -8.05 29.25 10.75
CA GLN A 257 -8.26 28.32 9.63
C GLN A 257 -7.10 27.33 9.51
N ARG A 258 -6.66 26.79 10.64
CA ARG A 258 -5.42 26.02 10.73
C ARG A 258 -5.46 24.83 9.77
N GLY A 259 -4.40 24.64 9.00
CA GLY A 259 -4.22 23.51 8.08
C GLY A 259 -5.17 23.48 6.88
N VAL A 260 -6.12 24.41 6.76
CA VAL A 260 -7.05 24.50 5.62
C VAL A 260 -6.52 25.57 4.65
N ILE A 261 -6.75 25.39 3.35
CA ILE A 261 -6.25 26.32 2.34
C ILE A 261 -7.06 27.61 2.37
N THR A 262 -6.39 28.75 2.56
CA THR A 262 -6.97 30.08 2.42
C THR A 262 -6.16 30.93 1.46
N TYR A 263 -6.83 31.89 0.81
CA TYR A 263 -6.18 32.85 -0.08
C TYR A 263 -7.05 34.09 -0.25
N GLN A 264 -6.41 35.21 -0.61
CA GLN A 264 -7.09 36.49 -0.81
C GLN A 264 -7.27 36.75 -2.30
N VAL A 265 -8.46 37.23 -2.66
CA VAL A 265 -8.79 37.65 -4.02
C VAL A 265 -9.10 39.16 -3.99
N PRO A 266 -8.44 39.97 -4.85
CA PRO A 266 -8.75 41.39 -4.98
C PRO A 266 -10.20 41.64 -5.41
N ALA A 267 -10.68 42.88 -5.22
CA ALA A 267 -11.97 43.28 -5.76
C ALA A 267 -11.97 43.20 -7.30
N GLY A 268 -13.09 42.80 -7.88
CA GLY A 268 -13.26 42.59 -9.32
C GLY A 268 -13.84 41.22 -9.66
N GLU A 269 -13.94 40.95 -10.96
CA GLU A 269 -14.30 39.65 -11.49
C GLU A 269 -13.04 38.88 -11.88
N SER A 270 -12.90 37.65 -11.37
CA SER A 270 -11.76 36.79 -11.68
C SER A 270 -12.17 35.31 -11.74
N GLU A 271 -11.43 34.54 -12.51
CA GLU A 271 -11.46 33.08 -12.47
C GLU A 271 -10.41 32.56 -11.49
N ILE A 272 -10.86 31.79 -10.51
CA ILE A 272 -9.98 31.13 -9.54
C ILE A 272 -9.81 29.68 -9.95
N SER A 273 -8.58 29.21 -9.92
CA SER A 273 -8.30 27.78 -10.01
C SER A 273 -7.33 27.33 -8.92
N THR A 274 -7.71 26.31 -8.17
CA THR A 274 -6.86 25.66 -7.17
C THR A 274 -6.60 24.25 -7.63
N ILE A 275 -5.34 23.88 -7.86
CA ILE A 275 -4.96 22.59 -8.45
C ILE A 275 -3.88 21.91 -7.63
N PHE A 276 -3.97 20.58 -7.54
CA PHE A 276 -2.95 19.78 -6.90
C PHE A 276 -1.91 19.35 -7.93
N THR A 277 -0.71 19.86 -7.79
CA THR A 277 0.41 19.65 -8.71
C THR A 277 1.39 18.60 -8.18
N ARG A 278 2.39 18.25 -9.01
CA ARG A 278 3.40 17.28 -8.62
C ARG A 278 4.26 17.83 -7.49
N THR A 279 4.48 17.01 -6.48
CA THR A 279 5.36 17.33 -5.36
C THR A 279 6.79 16.96 -5.69
N LYS A 280 7.76 17.53 -4.95
CA LYS A 280 9.18 17.15 -5.11
C LYS A 280 9.40 15.63 -4.94
N PRO A 281 8.81 14.94 -3.93
CA PRO A 281 8.89 13.48 -3.84
C PRO A 281 8.31 12.73 -5.05
N ARG A 282 7.20 13.19 -5.64
CA ARG A 282 6.60 12.55 -6.82
C ARG A 282 7.50 12.68 -8.04
N ILE A 283 8.06 13.88 -8.27
CA ILE A 283 9.01 14.12 -9.36
C ILE A 283 10.23 13.19 -9.22
N LEU A 284 10.77 13.07 -8.00
CA LEU A 284 11.90 12.15 -7.75
C LEU A 284 11.52 10.69 -8.00
N GLY A 285 10.32 10.27 -7.57
CA GLY A 285 9.80 8.92 -7.85
C GLY A 285 9.67 8.65 -9.35
N GLU A 286 9.11 9.58 -10.12
CA GLU A 286 8.99 9.49 -11.58
C GLU A 286 10.37 9.32 -12.25
N ILE A 287 11.37 10.12 -11.83
CA ILE A 287 12.74 10.02 -12.34
C ILE A 287 13.33 8.64 -12.04
N ILE A 288 13.22 8.16 -10.80
CA ILE A 288 13.75 6.84 -10.40
C ILE A 288 13.08 5.73 -11.21
N SER A 289 11.77 5.80 -11.43
CA SER A 289 11.04 4.81 -12.23
C SER A 289 11.50 4.79 -13.68
N ILE A 290 11.67 5.96 -14.32
CA ILE A 290 12.16 6.06 -15.70
C ILE A 290 13.58 5.50 -15.83
N VAL A 291 14.47 5.86 -14.90
CA VAL A 291 15.85 5.35 -14.86
C VAL A 291 15.85 3.83 -14.68
N SER A 292 15.04 3.30 -13.75
CA SER A 292 14.95 1.86 -13.50
C SER A 292 14.45 1.09 -14.73
N LEU A 293 13.40 1.58 -15.40
CA LEU A 293 12.89 0.97 -16.63
C LEU A 293 13.92 1.01 -17.75
N THR A 294 14.66 2.12 -17.88
CA THR A 294 15.73 2.26 -18.88
C THR A 294 16.84 1.25 -18.63
N ILE A 295 17.29 1.09 -17.38
CA ILE A 295 18.31 0.11 -16.99
C ILE A 295 17.83 -1.32 -17.32
N ILE A 296 16.60 -1.66 -16.95
CA ILE A 296 16.03 -3.00 -17.25
C ILE A 296 16.00 -3.25 -18.77
N GLY A 297 15.54 -2.27 -19.54
CA GLY A 297 15.53 -2.35 -21.01
C GLY A 297 16.92 -2.56 -21.60
N LEU A 298 17.92 -1.79 -21.13
CA LEU A 298 19.31 -1.93 -21.56
C LEU A 298 19.88 -3.31 -21.21
N VAL A 299 19.63 -3.82 -20.00
CA VAL A 299 20.09 -5.16 -19.58
C VAL A 299 19.48 -6.25 -20.47
N ILE A 300 18.19 -6.15 -20.82
CA ILE A 300 17.54 -7.11 -21.72
C ILE A 300 18.17 -7.07 -23.12
N ILE A 301 18.38 -5.86 -23.68
CA ILE A 301 19.00 -5.69 -25.00
C ILE A 301 20.43 -6.24 -25.02
N LEU A 302 21.24 -5.93 -24.01
CA LEU A 302 22.61 -6.43 -23.88
C LEU A 302 22.63 -7.95 -23.77
N ARG A 303 21.74 -8.54 -22.98
CA ARG A 303 21.63 -10.00 -22.86
C ARG A 303 21.27 -10.67 -24.18
N GLN A 304 20.37 -10.08 -24.97
CA GLN A 304 20.01 -10.60 -26.29
C GLN A 304 21.19 -10.51 -27.26
N ARG A 305 21.93 -9.40 -27.27
CA ARG A 305 23.12 -9.23 -28.12
C ARG A 305 24.23 -10.21 -27.76
N ILE A 306 24.51 -10.42 -26.47
CA ILE A 306 25.50 -11.41 -26.01
C ILE A 306 25.11 -12.82 -26.44
N LYS A 307 23.82 -13.20 -26.31
CA LYS A 307 23.34 -14.51 -26.80
C LYS A 307 23.54 -14.69 -28.30
N LEU A 308 23.26 -13.65 -29.10
CA LEU A 308 23.44 -13.68 -30.55
C LEU A 308 24.92 -13.78 -30.98
N PHE A 309 25.81 -13.13 -30.23
CA PHE A 309 27.25 -13.19 -30.46
C PHE A 309 27.81 -14.59 -30.17
N ILE A 310 27.45 -15.17 -29.01
CA ILE A 310 27.87 -16.53 -28.64
C ILE A 310 27.31 -17.59 -29.61
N SER A 311 26.11 -17.37 -30.17
CA SER A 311 25.54 -18.30 -31.16
C SER A 311 26.13 -18.17 -32.57
N HIS A 312 26.88 -17.11 -32.87
CA HIS A 312 27.64 -16.98 -34.12
C HIS A 312 29.02 -17.64 -34.03
N ASP A 313 29.70 -17.59 -32.88
CA ASP A 313 31.02 -18.22 -32.67
C ASP A 313 30.97 -19.76 -32.53
N THR A 314 29.78 -20.36 -32.48
CA THR A 314 29.56 -21.81 -32.31
C THR A 314 29.10 -22.51 -33.59
N LYS A 315 29.20 -21.87 -34.76
CA LYS A 315 28.98 -22.45 -36.09
C LYS A 315 30.26 -22.46 -36.90
#